data_AF-A0A495Y0K6-F1
#
_entry.id   AF-A0A495Y0K6-F1
#
_cell.length_a   1.000
_cell.length_b   1.000
_cell.length_c   1.000
_cell.angle_alpha   90.00
_cell.angle_beta   90.00
_cell.angle_gamma   90.00
#
_symmetry.space_group_name_H-M   'P 1'
#
loop_
_entity.id
_entity.type
_entity.pdbx_description
1 polymer ?
#
loop_
_entity_poly.entity_id
_entity_poly.type
_entity_poly.pdbx_seq_one_letter_code
_entity_poly.pdbx_strand_id
1 'polypeptide(L)' 'MFGSVLTSLTPADLDVLLLYQDPADIKAIRSVRAWDDESPPINIIAMTPQEESDYAFIRGTRAQRMV' A
#
# COMPACT_ATOMS: atom_id res chain seq x y z
N MET A 1 0.77 4.86 3.46
CA MET A 1 -0.49 5.23 2.77
C MET A 1 -0.19 6.29 1.72
N PHE A 2 -0.87 6.23 0.57
CA PHE A 2 -0.76 7.23 -0.49
C PHE A 2 -2.15 7.56 -1.06
N GLY A 3 -2.24 8.34 -2.13
CA GLY A 3 -3.51 8.56 -2.82
C GLY A 3 -4.57 9.34 -2.04
N SER A 4 -5.85 9.01 -2.26
CA SER A 4 -7.00 9.83 -1.82
C SER A 4 -7.10 9.97 -0.30
N VAL A 5 -6.63 8.95 0.44
CA VAL A 5 -6.57 8.92 1.92
C VAL A 5 -5.71 10.03 2.53
N LEU A 6 -4.76 10.59 1.78
CA LEU A 6 -3.89 11.68 2.26
C LEU A 6 -4.53 13.07 2.12
N THR A 7 -5.61 13.20 1.36
CA THR A 7 -6.18 14.51 0.97
C THR A 7 -7.66 14.66 1.27
N SER A 8 -8.37 13.58 1.61
CA SER A 8 -9.81 13.57 1.86
C SER A 8 -10.15 12.96 3.22
N LEU A 9 -11.16 13.53 3.89
CA LEU A 9 -11.76 12.98 5.11
C LEU A 9 -12.71 11.80 4.82
N THR A 10 -13.13 11.66 3.56
CA THR A 10 -13.94 10.53 3.04
C THR A 10 -13.24 10.00 1.79
N PRO A 11 -12.18 9.19 1.96
CA PRO A 11 -11.46 8.63 0.83
C PRO A 11 -12.33 7.61 0.09
N ALA A 12 -12.20 7.59 -1.24
CA ALA A 12 -12.93 6.63 -2.09
C ALA A 12 -12.37 5.21 -1.93
N ASP A 13 -11.09 5.13 -1.58
CA ASP A 13 -10.29 3.93 -1.45
C ASP A 13 -9.09 4.20 -0.51
N LEU A 14 -8.59 3.15 0.12
CA LEU A 14 -7.47 3.23 1.04
C LEU A 14 -6.22 2.62 0.40
N ASP A 15 -5.36 3.48 -0.15
CA ASP A 15 -4.12 3.05 -0.80
C ASP A 15 -2.97 2.83 0.20
N VAL A 16 -2.51 1.59 0.28
CA VAL A 16 -1.44 1.15 1.18
C VAL A 16 -0.25 0.66 0.38
N LEU A 17 0.93 1.18 0.71
CA LEU A 17 2.20 0.68 0.23
C LEU A 17 2.83 -0.18 1.32
N LEU A 18 3.10 -1.45 1.01
CA LEU A 18 3.83 -2.39 1.86
C LEU A 18 5.24 -2.62 1.30
N LEU A 19 6.24 -2.32 2.11
CA LEU A 19 7.63 -2.66 1.80
C LEU A 19 8.00 -3.97 2.50
N TYR A 20 8.51 -4.93 1.73
CA TYR A 20 8.87 -6.24 2.24
C TYR A 20 10.27 -6.67 1.81
N GLN A 21 10.91 -7.50 2.64
CA GLN A 21 12.23 -8.06 2.32
C GLN A 21 12.10 -9.49 1.80
N ASP A 22 11.24 -10.31 2.40
CA ASP A 22 10.99 -11.68 1.97
C ASP A 22 9.64 -11.79 1.25
N PRO A 23 9.60 -12.29 -0.01
CA PRO A 23 8.34 -12.57 -0.70
C PRO A 23 7.37 -13.47 0.07
N ALA A 24 7.86 -14.30 1.00
CA ALA A 24 7.03 -15.12 1.87
C ALA A 24 6.12 -14.27 2.78
N ASP A 25 6.58 -13.10 3.21
CA ASP A 25 5.82 -12.19 4.10
C ASP A 25 4.54 -11.67 3.41
N ILE A 26 4.61 -11.45 2.10
CA ILE A 26 3.48 -10.96 1.31
C ILE A 26 2.56 -12.09 0.84
N LYS A 27 3.06 -13.33 0.81
CA LYS A 27 2.28 -14.48 0.34
C LYS A 27 1.07 -14.73 1.23
N ALA A 28 1.24 -14.64 2.55
CA ALA A 28 0.15 -14.77 3.51
C ALA A 28 -0.88 -13.66 3.34
N ILE A 29 -0.42 -12.41 3.22
CA ILE A 29 -1.25 -11.24 2.96
C ILE A 29 -2.10 -11.49 1.71
N ARG A 30 -1.49 -11.74 0.55
CA ARG A 30 -2.20 -11.97 -0.73
C ARG A 30 -3.21 -13.11 -0.72
N SER A 31 -3.01 -14.11 0.13
CA SER A 31 -3.90 -15.27 0.22
C SER A 31 -5.18 -14.98 1.00
N VAL A 32 -5.13 -14.05 1.95
CA VAL A 32 -6.26 -13.76 2.84
C VAL A 32 -7.26 -12.82 2.18
N ARG A 33 -6.79 -11.82 1.40
CA ARG A 33 -7.62 -10.81 0.69
C ARG A 33 -8.79 -10.23 1.50
N ALA A 34 -8.75 -10.30 2.82
CA ALA A 34 -9.88 -9.93 3.69
C ALA A 34 -10.23 -8.45 3.61
N TRP A 35 -9.34 -7.65 3.02
CA TRP A 35 -9.50 -6.21 2.83
C TRP A 35 -10.27 -5.85 1.53
N ASP A 36 -10.56 -6.82 0.65
CA ASP A 36 -11.32 -6.58 -0.59
C ASP A 36 -12.81 -6.27 -0.29
N ASP A 37 -13.32 -6.72 0.87
CA ASP A 37 -14.71 -6.51 1.32
C ASP A 37 -14.89 -5.26 2.22
N GLU A 38 -13.81 -4.53 2.50
CA GLU A 38 -13.85 -3.34 3.36
C GLU A 38 -14.43 -2.11 2.62
N SER A 39 -15.04 -1.20 3.38
CA SER A 39 -15.60 0.05 2.85
C SER A 39 -15.04 1.26 3.61
N PRO A 40 -14.22 2.12 2.96
CA PRO A 40 -13.85 2.08 1.54
C PRO A 40 -12.89 0.93 1.19
N PRO A 41 -12.86 0.48 -0.08
CA PRO A 41 -12.00 -0.62 -0.53
C PRO A 41 -10.53 -0.32 -0.30
N ILE A 42 -9.76 -1.32 0.13
CA ILE A 42 -8.34 -1.17 0.43
C ILE A 42 -7.51 -1.67 -0.76
N ASN A 43 -6.68 -0.79 -1.31
CA ASN A 43 -5.76 -1.10 -2.39
C ASN A 43 -4.35 -1.29 -1.83
N ILE A 44 -3.83 -2.51 -1.87
CA ILE A 44 -2.49 -2.83 -1.38
C ILE A 44 -1.52 -2.99 -2.56
N ILE A 45 -0.51 -2.14 -2.59
CA ILE A 45 0.69 -2.31 -3.43
C ILE A 45 1.81 -2.81 -2.54
N ALA A 46 2.45 -3.92 -2.93
CA ALA A 46 3.61 -4.46 -2.24
C ALA A 46 4.83 -4.38 -3.16
N MET A 47 5.95 -3.87 -2.65
CA MET A 47 7.22 -3.83 -3.36
C MET A 47 8.40 -4.05 -2.42
N THR A 48 9.50 -4.53 -2.94
CA THR A 48 10.77 -4.60 -2.22
C THR A 48 11.40 -3.20 -2.08
N PRO A 49 12.30 -2.98 -1.11
CA PRO A 49 13.06 -1.73 -1.03
C PRO A 49 13.83 -1.40 -2.31
N GLN A 50 14.30 -2.42 -3.04
CA GLN A 50 14.98 -2.22 -4.31
C GLN A 50 14.02 -1.68 -5.37
N GLU A 51 12.85 -2.31 -5.52
CA GLU A 51 11.81 -1.83 -6.45
C GLU A 51 11.34 -0.41 -6.08
N GLU A 52 11.19 -0.10 -4.79
CA GLU A 52 10.86 1.27 -4.36
C GLU A 52 11.93 2.26 -4.80
N SER A 53 13.21 1.92 -4.61
CA SER A 53 14.34 2.75 -5.04
C SER A 53 14.36 2.95 -6.56
N ASP A 54 14.10 1.88 -7.33
CA ASP A 54 14.15 1.91 -8.79
C ASP A 54 13.00 2.75 -9.38
N TYR A 55 11.79 2.60 -8.82
CA TYR A 55 10.61 3.35 -9.27
C TYR A 55 10.45 4.72 -8.59
N ALA A 56 11.19 4.97 -7.50
CA ALA A 56 11.04 6.12 -6.62
C ALA A 56 9.58 6.37 -6.23
N PHE A 57 8.84 5.30 -5.92
CA PHE A 57 7.39 5.32 -5.78
C PHE A 57 6.93 6.22 -4.63
N ILE A 58 7.62 6.18 -3.48
CA ILE A 58 7.27 7.03 -2.32
C ILE A 58 7.43 8.51 -2.70
N ARG A 59 8.51 8.85 -3.40
CA ARG A 59 8.76 10.22 -3.86
C ARG A 59 7.71 10.68 -4.86
N GLY A 60 7.32 9.82 -5.80
CA GLY A 60 6.33 10.14 -6.83
C GLY A 60 4.91 10.30 -6.27
N THR A 61 4.50 9.42 -5.36
CA THR A 61 3.14 9.41 -4.79
C THR A 61 3.00 10.20 -3.51
N ARG A 62 4.10 10.73 -2.96
CA ARG A 62 4.17 11.36 -1.62
C ARG A 62 3.61 10.45 -0.53
N ALA A 63 3.87 9.14 -0.66
CA ALA A 63 3.41 8.16 0.31
C ALA A 63 3.92 8.52 1.72
N GLN A 64 3.02 8.47 2.70
CA GLN A 64 3.33 8.71 4.10
C GLN A 64 3.43 7.39 4.85
N ARG A 65 4.46 7.26 5.68
CA ARG A 65 4.62 6.14 6.59
C ARG A 65 3.62 6.26 7.73
N MET A 66 2.87 5.19 7.97
CA MET A 66 2.14 5.02 9.23
C MET A 66 3.03 4.30 10.24
N VAL A 67 2.93 4.70 11.51
CA VAL A 67 3.58 4.07 12.67
C VAL A 67 2.51 3.57 13.61
#